data_AF-A0A6H6K9N2-F1
#
_entry.id   AF-A0A6H6K9N2-F1
#
_cell.length_a   1.000
_cell.length_b   1.000
_cell.length_c   1.000
_cell.angle_alpha   90.00
_cell.angle_beta   90.00
_cell.angle_gamma   90.00
#
_symmetry.space_group_name_H-M   'P 1'
#
loop_
_entity.id
_entity.type
_entity.pdbx_description
1 polymer ?
#
loop_
_entity_poly.entity_id
_entity_poly.type
_entity_poly.pdbx_seq_one_letter_code
_entity_poly.pdbx_strand_id
1 'polypeptide(L)'
;MLTWMQHHKKYLVVTIWVSTIAFVGAGFLGWGAYDFNLNRSSSVATVGNEKIGFSEFDTRYRQILSYYNQISNGALTPENAEQLGIKNIALSSLVEDKLLLNFAKDLGIGVNENQILQKLANTREFQDPTGDFNKTIYYELLNANNLAPKDYETQLANEVITDKLNQIFNIPSKDEELKMLASSYFMQDALSIAKIDYDKKNIKINEEDLKKLWNEHKEDYKTKKIYEISTYFLPVSNEKIDDKELEKFYNQDENKLKYKDFAGKVMDFQSAKNEVAKDYALMQLKNVANAKFLDLKNGKDNFQKDQNISESDVYYPIDLLNKAKNGDVLRPAPYNNGYIIVKLNKVDPIRNKTFEEAREEVLPMYLSEQARKNLEEKAKNSLVNFKGDDIGFVSRDSSRESVKVSDKILNDSEFAYFLMNVFNTDQNSSYVVINDNKAILYKINKQKLDMNSDKFEQYKTMLEYNLQNLKANELKQELVDELKKIYPIKIYYKGN
;
A
#
# COMPACT_ATOMS: atom_id res chain seq x y z
N MET A 1 31.63 -19.38 49.99
CA MET A 1 30.69 -19.91 48.96
C MET A 1 31.15 -21.26 48.42
N LEU A 2 32.38 -21.39 47.92
CA LEU A 2 32.95 -22.66 47.42
C LEU A 2 33.00 -23.81 48.44
N THR A 3 33.35 -23.53 49.69
CA THR A 3 33.39 -24.53 50.78
C THR A 3 32.00 -25.05 51.19
N TRP A 4 30.96 -24.23 51.08
CA TRP A 4 29.58 -24.65 51.35
C TRP A 4 29.05 -25.60 50.26
N MET A 5 29.40 -25.34 49.00
CA MET A 5 29.04 -26.17 47.84
C MET A 5 29.71 -27.55 47.85
N GLN A 6 30.87 -27.70 48.48
CA GLN A 6 31.57 -28.99 48.58
C GLN A 6 30.94 -29.93 49.61
N HIS A 7 30.46 -29.41 50.75
CA HIS A 7 29.85 -30.24 51.81
C HIS A 7 28.38 -30.61 51.54
N HIS A 8 27.64 -29.79 50.80
CA HIS A 8 26.19 -30.00 50.58
C HIS A 8 25.84 -30.47 49.17
N LYS A 9 26.78 -31.14 48.48
CA LYS A 9 26.65 -31.55 47.06
C LYS A 9 25.37 -32.35 46.76
N LYS A 10 24.87 -33.16 47.71
CA LYS A 10 23.59 -33.88 47.58
C LYS A 10 22.37 -32.96 47.59
N TYR A 11 22.37 -31.93 48.45
CA TYR A 11 21.28 -30.95 48.52
C TYR A 11 21.33 -29.94 47.37
N LEU A 12 22.53 -29.59 46.89
CA LEU A 12 22.72 -28.65 45.79
C LEU A 12 22.09 -29.18 44.49
N VAL A 13 22.24 -30.49 44.22
CA VAL A 13 21.57 -31.14 43.08
C VAL A 13 20.05 -31.08 43.22
N VAL A 14 19.50 -31.37 44.41
CA VAL A 14 18.06 -31.30 44.66
C VAL A 14 17.52 -29.88 44.50
N THR A 15 18.21 -28.86 45.01
CA THR A 15 17.79 -27.47 44.87
C THR A 15 17.84 -26.98 43.42
N ILE A 16 18.81 -27.45 42.62
CA ILE A 16 18.85 -27.15 41.19
C ILE A 16 17.68 -27.82 40.48
N TRP A 17 17.40 -29.11 40.74
CA TRP A 17 16.26 -29.80 40.14
C TRP A 17 14.92 -29.18 40.53
N VAL A 18 14.74 -28.80 41.80
CA VAL A 18 13.53 -28.09 42.26
C VAL A 18 13.42 -26.72 41.59
N SER A 19 14.52 -25.97 41.45
CA SER A 19 14.53 -24.69 40.74
C SER A 19 14.25 -24.86 39.25
N THR A 20 14.76 -25.91 38.59
CA THR A 20 14.51 -26.18 37.17
C THR A 20 13.07 -26.64 36.97
N ILE A 21 12.52 -27.50 37.83
CA ILE A 21 11.11 -27.92 37.77
C ILE A 21 10.19 -26.74 38.10
N ALA A 22 10.56 -25.87 39.04
CA ALA A 22 9.82 -24.65 39.33
C ALA A 22 9.91 -23.62 38.20
N PHE A 23 11.04 -23.51 37.49
CA PHE A 23 11.22 -22.59 36.36
C PHE A 23 10.51 -23.11 35.10
N VAL A 24 10.58 -24.41 34.83
CA VAL A 24 9.82 -25.08 33.76
C VAL A 24 8.32 -25.08 34.08
N GLY A 25 7.94 -25.29 35.34
CA GLY A 25 6.56 -25.22 35.83
C GLY A 25 5.99 -23.80 35.82
N ALA A 26 6.77 -22.79 36.23
CA ALA A 26 6.39 -21.38 36.15
C ALA A 26 6.34 -20.89 34.70
N GLY A 27 7.21 -21.40 33.82
CA GLY A 27 7.13 -21.18 32.37
C GLY A 27 5.84 -21.72 31.75
N PHE A 28 5.24 -22.76 32.35
CA PHE A 28 3.96 -23.34 31.95
C PHE A 28 2.73 -22.68 32.61
N LEU A 29 2.90 -21.95 33.72
CA LEU A 29 1.81 -21.29 34.44
C LEU A 29 1.72 -19.77 34.16
N GLY A 30 2.79 -19.15 33.63
CA GLY A 30 2.84 -17.74 33.25
C GLY A 30 2.52 -17.44 31.77
N TRP A 31 2.36 -18.47 30.94
CA TRP A 31 1.89 -18.39 29.56
C TRP A 31 0.70 -19.35 29.44
N GLY A 32 -0.47 -18.81 29.10
CA GLY A 32 -1.78 -19.42 29.25
C GLY A 32 -1.81 -20.94 29.09
N ALA A 33 -2.21 -21.63 30.15
CA ALA A 33 -2.63 -23.02 30.09
C ALA A 33 -3.60 -23.18 28.91
N TYR A 34 -3.17 -23.94 27.90
CA TYR A 34 -4.00 -24.38 26.80
C TYR A 34 -5.19 -25.14 27.39
N ASP A 35 -6.35 -24.49 27.40
CA ASP A 35 -7.64 -25.12 27.64
C ASP A 35 -7.87 -26.10 26.47
N PHE A 36 -7.50 -27.36 26.67
CA PHE A 36 -7.67 -28.47 25.71
C PHE A 36 -9.16 -28.85 25.59
N ASN A 37 -9.97 -27.89 25.17
CA ASN A 37 -11.31 -28.13 24.69
C ASN A 37 -11.28 -27.90 23.17
N LEU A 38 -11.17 -28.99 22.41
CA LEU A 38 -11.02 -29.05 20.94
C LEU A 38 -12.09 -28.27 20.14
N ASN A 39 -13.12 -27.76 20.80
CA ASN A 39 -14.17 -26.94 20.20
C ASN A 39 -13.96 -25.42 20.31
N ARG A 40 -12.98 -24.95 21.12
CA ARG A 40 -12.63 -23.53 21.30
C ARG A 40 -11.29 -23.15 20.63
N SER A 41 -10.43 -24.12 20.30
CA SER A 41 -9.06 -23.86 19.83
C SER A 41 -8.95 -23.41 18.36
N SER A 42 -10.05 -23.38 17.59
CA SER A 42 -10.05 -23.00 16.17
C SER A 42 -10.94 -21.80 15.82
N SER A 43 -11.63 -21.21 16.80
CA SER A 43 -12.57 -20.09 16.59
C SER A 43 -12.08 -18.79 17.20
N VAL A 44 -12.15 -17.70 16.43
CA VAL A 44 -11.86 -16.33 16.92
C VAL A 44 -13.04 -15.72 17.66
N ALA A 45 -14.27 -16.15 17.34
CA ALA A 45 -15.49 -15.70 17.98
C ALA A 45 -16.65 -16.70 17.76
N THR A 46 -17.71 -16.56 18.53
CA THR A 46 -18.99 -17.27 18.37
C THR A 46 -20.13 -16.26 18.47
N VAL A 47 -21.11 -16.39 17.58
CA VAL A 47 -22.28 -15.52 17.48
C VAL A 47 -23.51 -16.43 17.41
N GLY A 48 -24.29 -16.47 18.49
CA GLY A 48 -25.39 -17.43 18.60
C GLY A 48 -24.90 -18.87 18.42
N ASN A 49 -25.41 -19.56 17.40
CA ASN A 49 -25.04 -20.94 17.06
C ASN A 49 -23.89 -21.03 16.04
N GLU A 50 -23.45 -19.90 15.49
CA GLU A 50 -22.44 -19.84 14.44
C GLU A 50 -21.06 -19.52 15.01
N LYS A 51 -20.03 -20.23 14.53
CA LYS A 51 -18.63 -19.99 14.90
C LYS A 51 -17.93 -19.21 13.79
N ILE A 52 -16.99 -18.35 14.18
CA ILE A 52 -16.08 -17.66 13.28
C ILE A 52 -14.70 -18.31 13.45
N GLY A 53 -14.20 -18.97 12.40
CA GLY A 53 -12.92 -19.68 12.42
C GLY A 53 -11.71 -18.75 12.23
N PHE A 54 -10.51 -19.19 12.64
CA PHE A 54 -9.27 -18.44 12.36
C PHE A 54 -9.00 -18.27 10.86
N SER A 55 -9.23 -19.31 10.06
CA SER A 55 -9.03 -19.23 8.60
C SER A 55 -9.98 -18.23 7.96
N GLU A 56 -11.26 -18.25 8.35
CA GLU A 56 -12.28 -17.31 7.86
C GLU A 56 -11.91 -15.87 8.21
N PHE A 57 -11.43 -15.65 9.44
CA PHE A 57 -10.94 -14.36 9.90
C PHE A 57 -9.72 -13.86 9.12
N ASP A 58 -8.70 -14.71 8.91
CA ASP A 58 -7.50 -14.34 8.15
C ASP A 58 -7.85 -14.00 6.69
N THR A 59 -8.74 -14.79 6.07
CA THR A 59 -9.24 -14.50 4.72
C THR A 59 -9.93 -13.14 4.66
N ARG A 60 -10.87 -12.86 5.58
CA ARG A 60 -11.57 -11.56 5.61
C ARG A 60 -10.59 -10.41 5.86
N TYR A 61 -9.64 -10.60 6.77
CA TYR A 61 -8.59 -9.61 7.05
C TYR A 61 -7.76 -9.29 5.81
N ARG A 62 -7.30 -10.30 5.06
CA ARG A 62 -6.54 -10.10 3.82
C ARG A 62 -7.36 -9.38 2.75
N GLN A 63 -8.63 -9.73 2.59
CA GLN A 63 -9.53 -9.05 1.65
C GLN A 63 -9.65 -7.55 1.95
N ILE A 64 -9.91 -7.21 3.21
CA ILE A 64 -10.02 -5.81 3.64
C ILE A 64 -8.67 -5.11 3.49
N LEU A 65 -7.56 -5.74 3.90
CA LEU A 65 -6.22 -5.19 3.73
C LEU A 65 -5.89 -4.91 2.25
N SER A 66 -6.22 -5.83 1.34
CA SER A 66 -6.04 -5.64 -0.10
C SER A 66 -6.86 -4.47 -0.64
N TYR A 67 -8.11 -4.33 -0.21
CA TYR A 67 -8.96 -3.19 -0.57
C TYR A 67 -8.35 -1.86 -0.11
N TYR A 68 -7.94 -1.76 1.16
CA TYR A 68 -7.30 -0.56 1.71
C TYR A 68 -5.96 -0.24 1.06
N ASN A 69 -5.19 -1.27 0.69
CA ASN A 69 -3.97 -1.10 -0.09
C ASN A 69 -4.25 -0.53 -1.50
N GLN A 70 -5.32 -0.97 -2.15
CA GLN A 70 -5.69 -0.49 -3.48
C GLN A 70 -6.10 0.99 -3.47
N ILE A 71 -6.95 1.40 -2.52
CA ILE A 71 -7.39 2.81 -2.42
C ILE A 71 -6.31 3.75 -1.89
N SER A 72 -5.30 3.23 -1.19
CA SER A 72 -4.14 4.00 -0.71
C SER A 72 -2.97 4.00 -1.69
N ASN A 73 -3.15 3.50 -2.92
CA ASN A 73 -2.09 3.36 -3.94
C ASN A 73 -0.84 2.62 -3.41
N GLY A 74 -1.04 1.61 -2.55
CA GLY A 74 0.03 0.77 -2.00
C GLY A 74 0.79 1.38 -0.81
N ALA A 75 0.30 2.47 -0.21
CA ALA A 75 0.96 3.14 0.92
C ALA A 75 0.68 2.50 2.30
N LEU A 76 -0.13 1.43 2.38
CA LEU A 76 -0.44 0.77 3.65
C LEU A 76 0.66 -0.22 4.04
N THR A 77 1.49 0.14 5.01
CA THR A 77 2.40 -0.80 5.68
C THR A 77 1.63 -1.68 6.68
N PRO A 78 2.14 -2.86 7.07
CA PRO A 78 1.54 -3.68 8.12
C PRO A 78 1.33 -2.93 9.43
N GLU A 79 2.24 -2.02 9.79
CA GLU A 79 2.17 -1.20 11.00
C GLU A 79 1.02 -0.17 10.92
N ASN A 80 0.81 0.45 9.75
CA ASN A 80 -0.31 1.36 9.52
C ASN A 80 -1.66 0.60 9.52
N ALA A 81 -1.69 -0.64 9.04
CA ALA A 81 -2.88 -1.49 9.06
C ALA A 81 -3.34 -1.85 10.50
N GLU A 82 -2.40 -1.98 11.43
CA GLU A 82 -2.70 -2.21 12.85
C GLU A 82 -3.25 -0.96 13.51
N GLN A 83 -2.66 0.21 13.26
CA GLN A 83 -3.17 1.50 13.74
C GLN A 83 -4.59 1.80 13.23
N LEU A 84 -4.89 1.42 12.00
CA LEU A 84 -6.22 1.55 11.40
C LEU A 84 -7.24 0.53 11.94
N GLY A 85 -6.81 -0.43 12.78
CA GLY A 85 -7.68 -1.43 13.37
C GLY A 85 -8.30 -2.38 12.34
N ILE A 86 -7.64 -2.65 11.21
CA ILE A 86 -8.18 -3.47 10.11
C ILE A 86 -8.64 -4.86 10.58
N LYS A 87 -7.92 -5.46 11.54
CA LYS A 87 -8.30 -6.73 12.19
C LYS A 87 -9.65 -6.62 12.92
N ASN A 88 -9.93 -5.51 13.59
CA ASN A 88 -11.21 -5.28 14.27
C ASN A 88 -12.34 -5.09 13.26
N ILE A 89 -12.09 -4.38 12.15
CA ILE A 89 -13.05 -4.24 11.05
C ILE A 89 -13.41 -5.61 10.47
N ALA A 90 -12.41 -6.46 10.22
CA ALA A 90 -12.62 -7.82 9.74
C ALA A 90 -13.46 -8.68 10.70
N LEU A 91 -13.17 -8.60 12.01
CA LEU A 91 -13.91 -9.35 13.02
C LEU A 91 -15.35 -8.86 13.12
N SER A 92 -15.56 -7.55 13.19
CA SER A 92 -16.90 -6.95 13.25
C SER A 92 -17.74 -7.32 12.03
N SER A 93 -17.17 -7.25 10.83
CA SER A 93 -17.86 -7.68 9.60
C SER A 93 -18.29 -9.15 9.65
N LEU A 94 -17.44 -10.06 10.13
CA LEU A 94 -17.81 -11.46 10.28
C LEU A 94 -18.87 -11.68 11.35
N VAL A 95 -18.82 -10.91 12.44
CA VAL A 95 -19.87 -10.97 13.48
C VAL A 95 -21.21 -10.57 12.89
N GLU A 96 -21.27 -9.51 12.10
CA GLU A 96 -22.48 -9.07 11.40
C GLU A 96 -23.01 -10.13 10.42
N ASP A 97 -22.12 -10.72 9.62
CA ASP A 97 -22.47 -11.82 8.71
C ASP A 97 -23.09 -13.00 9.48
N LYS A 98 -22.51 -13.37 10.64
CA LYS A 98 -23.07 -14.45 11.48
C LYS A 98 -24.38 -14.07 12.15
N LEU A 99 -24.58 -12.82 12.58
CA LEU A 99 -25.85 -12.36 13.14
C LEU A 99 -26.98 -12.55 12.14
N LEU A 100 -26.77 -12.06 10.91
CA LEU A 100 -27.71 -12.21 9.82
C LEU A 100 -27.96 -13.68 9.45
N LEU A 101 -26.92 -14.51 9.45
CA LEU A 101 -27.07 -15.94 9.19
C LEU A 101 -27.90 -16.66 10.26
N ASN A 102 -27.68 -16.38 11.55
CA ASN A 102 -28.52 -16.94 12.62
C ASN A 102 -29.98 -16.52 12.42
N PHE A 103 -30.22 -15.24 12.16
CA PHE A 103 -31.56 -14.70 11.93
C PHE A 103 -32.26 -15.33 10.73
N ALA A 104 -31.56 -15.48 9.60
CA ALA A 104 -32.11 -16.14 8.42
C ALA A 104 -32.51 -17.59 8.71
N LYS A 105 -31.68 -18.34 9.44
CA LYS A 105 -31.97 -19.72 9.85
C LYS A 105 -33.16 -19.81 10.79
N ASP A 106 -33.29 -18.88 11.75
CA ASP A 106 -34.41 -18.82 12.69
C ASP A 106 -35.73 -18.46 11.98
N LEU A 107 -35.69 -17.66 10.92
CA LEU A 107 -36.83 -17.41 10.03
C LEU A 107 -37.20 -18.62 9.15
N GLY A 108 -36.43 -19.70 9.19
CA GLY A 108 -36.63 -20.88 8.34
C GLY A 108 -36.16 -20.69 6.90
N ILE A 109 -35.31 -19.69 6.61
CA ILE A 109 -34.70 -19.51 5.30
C ILE A 109 -33.66 -20.61 5.09
N GLY A 110 -34.04 -21.64 4.35
CA GLY A 110 -33.17 -22.75 3.98
C GLY A 110 -32.58 -22.63 2.57
N VAL A 111 -31.78 -23.62 2.21
CA VAL A 111 -31.23 -23.82 0.86
C VAL A 111 -31.40 -25.29 0.48
N ASN A 112 -31.71 -25.54 -0.79
CA ASN A 112 -31.78 -26.90 -1.33
C ASN A 112 -30.55 -27.21 -2.19
N GLU A 113 -30.32 -28.50 -2.46
CA GLU A 113 -29.14 -28.96 -3.22
C GLU A 113 -29.06 -28.32 -4.62
N ASN A 114 -30.19 -28.15 -5.30
CA ASN A 114 -30.23 -27.52 -6.63
C ASN A 114 -29.70 -26.09 -6.61
N GLN A 115 -29.97 -25.32 -5.55
CA GLN A 115 -29.45 -23.96 -5.39
C GLN A 115 -27.96 -23.93 -5.14
N ILE A 116 -27.43 -24.91 -4.40
CA ILE A 116 -25.97 -25.07 -4.20
C ILE A 116 -25.31 -25.42 -5.54
N LEU A 117 -25.89 -26.36 -6.29
CA LEU A 117 -25.41 -26.75 -7.63
C LEU A 117 -25.45 -25.58 -8.62
N GLN A 118 -26.51 -24.76 -8.60
CA GLN A 118 -26.59 -23.55 -9.43
C GLN A 118 -25.52 -22.53 -9.05
N LYS A 119 -25.31 -22.29 -7.75
CA LYS A 119 -24.25 -21.37 -7.28
C LYS A 119 -22.87 -21.88 -7.73
N LEU A 120 -22.58 -23.16 -7.53
CA LEU A 120 -21.34 -23.81 -7.98
C LEU A 120 -21.12 -23.68 -9.49
N ALA A 121 -22.16 -23.96 -10.29
CA ALA A 121 -22.06 -23.91 -11.75
C ALA A 121 -21.81 -22.48 -12.28
N ASN A 122 -22.30 -21.47 -11.56
CA ASN A 122 -22.13 -20.06 -11.90
C ASN A 122 -20.84 -19.43 -11.33
N THR A 123 -20.07 -20.18 -10.53
CA THR A 123 -18.78 -19.71 -10.01
C THR A 123 -17.73 -19.80 -11.11
N ARG A 124 -17.25 -18.64 -11.57
CA ARG A 124 -16.33 -18.50 -12.73
C ARG A 124 -15.04 -19.29 -12.55
N GLU A 125 -14.54 -19.39 -11.33
CA GLU A 125 -13.32 -20.10 -10.96
C GLU A 125 -13.42 -21.62 -11.18
N PHE A 126 -14.64 -22.16 -11.28
CA PHE A 126 -14.88 -23.57 -11.55
C PHE A 126 -15.35 -23.84 -12.99
N GLN A 127 -15.37 -22.82 -13.84
CA GLN A 127 -15.78 -22.95 -15.23
C GLN A 127 -14.57 -23.24 -16.13
N ASP A 128 -14.79 -24.02 -17.19
CA ASP A 128 -13.82 -24.23 -18.26
C ASP A 128 -13.80 -23.05 -19.26
N PRO A 129 -12.93 -23.05 -20.28
CA PRO A 129 -12.91 -21.98 -21.29
C PRO A 129 -14.20 -21.82 -22.09
N THR A 130 -15.12 -22.78 -22.06
CA THR A 130 -16.44 -22.68 -22.69
C THR A 130 -17.51 -22.09 -21.75
N GLY A 131 -17.17 -21.89 -20.48
CA GLY A 131 -18.06 -21.32 -19.45
C GLY A 131 -18.86 -22.35 -18.67
N ASP A 132 -18.64 -23.65 -18.93
CA ASP A 132 -19.35 -24.74 -18.27
C ASP A 132 -18.61 -25.20 -17.02
N PHE A 133 -19.35 -25.65 -16.00
CA PHE A 133 -18.77 -26.16 -14.76
C PHE A 133 -17.88 -27.38 -15.01
N ASN A 134 -16.64 -27.30 -14.51
CA ASN A 134 -15.64 -28.36 -14.62
C ASN A 134 -15.31 -28.94 -13.25
N LYS A 135 -15.75 -30.18 -13.05
CA LYS A 135 -15.53 -30.94 -11.81
C LYS A 135 -14.05 -31.10 -11.45
N THR A 136 -13.17 -31.26 -12.44
CA THR A 136 -11.72 -31.42 -12.21
C THR A 136 -11.12 -30.13 -11.67
N ILE A 137 -11.41 -28.99 -12.31
CA ILE A 137 -10.96 -27.66 -11.85
C ILE A 137 -11.43 -27.39 -10.42
N TYR A 138 -12.69 -27.71 -10.12
CA TYR A 138 -13.25 -27.58 -8.77
C TYR A 138 -12.43 -28.34 -7.71
N TYR A 139 -12.19 -29.65 -7.88
CA TYR A 139 -11.44 -30.42 -6.88
C TYR A 139 -9.96 -30.03 -6.82
N GLU A 140 -9.34 -29.70 -7.95
CA GLU A 140 -7.95 -29.24 -7.98
C GLU A 140 -7.79 -27.93 -7.20
N LEU A 141 -8.70 -26.97 -7.40
CA LEU A 141 -8.66 -25.68 -6.70
C LEU A 141 -8.92 -25.84 -5.21
N LEU A 142 -9.89 -26.67 -4.82
CA LEU A 142 -10.16 -26.95 -3.40
C LEU A 142 -8.96 -27.63 -2.72
N ASN A 143 -8.36 -28.63 -3.37
CA ASN A 143 -7.16 -29.30 -2.85
C ASN A 143 -5.97 -28.34 -2.73
N ALA A 144 -5.75 -27.47 -3.72
CA ALA A 144 -4.69 -26.47 -3.68
C ALA A 144 -4.85 -25.50 -2.49
N ASN A 145 -6.08 -25.28 -2.03
CA ASN A 145 -6.41 -24.42 -0.88
C ASN A 145 -6.67 -25.20 0.42
N ASN A 146 -6.40 -26.52 0.46
CA ASN A 146 -6.66 -27.40 1.60
C ASN A 146 -8.11 -27.34 2.13
N LEU A 147 -9.08 -27.16 1.25
CA LEU A 147 -10.49 -27.03 1.60
C LEU A 147 -11.26 -28.30 1.23
N ALA A 148 -12.04 -28.85 2.17
CA ALA A 148 -12.86 -30.02 1.88
C ALA A 148 -14.13 -29.60 1.08
N PRO A 149 -14.56 -30.40 0.08
CA PRO A 149 -15.76 -30.11 -0.72
C PRO A 149 -17.00 -29.83 0.11
N LYS A 150 -17.25 -30.65 1.14
CA LYS A 150 -18.39 -30.49 2.05
C LYS A 150 -18.37 -29.18 2.83
N ASP A 151 -17.19 -28.74 3.26
CA ASP A 151 -17.04 -27.48 3.99
C ASP A 151 -17.31 -26.30 3.06
N TYR A 152 -16.80 -26.37 1.82
CA TYR A 152 -17.07 -25.37 0.80
C TYR A 152 -18.55 -25.32 0.40
N GLU A 153 -19.19 -26.47 0.17
CA GLU A 153 -20.63 -26.56 -0.10
C GLU A 153 -21.46 -25.98 1.06
N THR A 154 -21.02 -26.16 2.30
CA THR A 154 -21.64 -25.54 3.48
C THR A 154 -21.46 -24.02 3.49
N GLN A 155 -20.31 -23.51 3.06
CA GLN A 155 -20.09 -22.07 2.90
C GLN A 155 -21.01 -21.49 1.84
N LEU A 156 -21.12 -22.15 0.67
CA LEU A 156 -22.05 -21.75 -0.38
C LEU A 156 -23.50 -21.81 0.07
N ALA A 157 -23.88 -22.82 0.84
CA ALA A 157 -25.20 -22.93 1.43
C ALA A 157 -25.54 -21.72 2.31
N ASN A 158 -24.61 -21.34 3.20
CA ASN A 158 -24.77 -20.16 4.06
C ASN A 158 -24.80 -18.86 3.25
N GLU A 159 -23.99 -18.74 2.20
CA GLU A 159 -24.00 -17.59 1.30
C GLU A 159 -25.35 -17.45 0.60
N VAL A 160 -25.90 -18.54 0.06
CA VAL A 160 -27.23 -18.54 -0.58
C VAL A 160 -28.34 -18.18 0.43
N ILE A 161 -28.26 -18.64 1.67
CA ILE A 161 -29.21 -18.25 2.73
C ILE A 161 -29.11 -16.74 2.99
N THR A 162 -27.90 -16.22 3.07
CA THR A 162 -27.64 -14.80 3.34
C THR A 162 -28.06 -13.93 2.14
N ASP A 163 -27.81 -14.37 0.91
CA ASP A 163 -28.25 -13.72 -0.32
C ASP A 163 -29.77 -13.60 -0.36
N LYS A 164 -30.50 -14.67 0.02
CA LYS A 164 -31.96 -14.63 0.14
C LYS A 164 -32.42 -13.64 1.20
N LEU A 165 -31.78 -13.63 2.38
CA LEU A 165 -32.09 -12.64 3.40
C LEU A 165 -31.84 -11.22 2.86
N ASN A 166 -30.73 -10.99 2.17
CA ASN A 166 -30.38 -9.66 1.64
C ASN A 166 -31.41 -9.11 0.65
N GLN A 167 -32.20 -9.96 -0.02
CA GLN A 167 -33.29 -9.51 -0.89
C GLN A 167 -34.36 -8.70 -0.14
N ILE A 168 -34.53 -8.90 1.17
CA ILE A 168 -35.51 -8.12 1.96
C ILE A 168 -35.13 -6.64 2.06
N PHE A 169 -33.84 -6.31 1.91
CA PHE A 169 -33.34 -4.94 1.96
C PHE A 169 -33.46 -4.22 0.62
N ASN A 170 -33.77 -4.95 -0.48
CA ASN A 170 -34.00 -4.35 -1.78
C ASN A 170 -35.42 -3.77 -1.87
N ILE A 171 -35.62 -2.64 -1.19
CA ILE A 171 -36.90 -1.95 -1.14
C ILE A 171 -36.98 -0.99 -2.32
N PRO A 172 -38.03 -1.06 -3.17
CA PRO A 172 -38.21 -0.12 -4.25
C PRO A 172 -38.28 1.32 -3.72
N SER A 173 -37.70 2.23 -4.48
CA SER A 173 -37.75 3.66 -4.20
C SER A 173 -39.12 4.21 -4.57
N LYS A 174 -39.68 5.06 -3.71
CA LYS A 174 -40.88 5.84 -4.07
C LYS A 174 -40.45 7.14 -4.76
N ASP A 175 -41.30 7.65 -5.65
CA ASP A 175 -41.04 8.91 -6.35
C ASP A 175 -40.85 10.08 -5.38
N GLU A 176 -41.57 10.12 -4.25
CA GLU A 176 -41.42 11.17 -3.24
C GLU A 176 -40.07 11.08 -2.53
N GLU A 177 -39.60 9.87 -2.21
CA GLU A 177 -38.28 9.64 -1.59
C GLU A 177 -37.17 10.08 -2.55
N LEU A 178 -37.33 9.74 -3.83
CA LEU A 178 -36.39 10.11 -4.88
C LEU A 178 -36.35 11.62 -5.08
N LYS A 179 -37.51 12.29 -5.10
CA LYS A 179 -37.61 13.76 -5.14
C LYS A 179 -36.99 14.42 -3.91
N MET A 180 -37.14 13.83 -2.72
CA MET A 180 -36.53 14.34 -1.50
C MET A 180 -34.99 14.27 -1.57
N LEU A 181 -34.43 13.12 -1.98
CA LEU A 181 -32.99 12.97 -2.19
C LEU A 181 -32.47 13.90 -3.29
N ALA A 182 -33.19 13.97 -4.43
CA ALA A 182 -32.87 14.87 -5.52
C ALA A 182 -32.88 16.34 -5.08
N SER A 183 -33.77 16.72 -4.17
CA SER A 183 -33.85 18.09 -3.68
C SER A 183 -32.59 18.52 -2.93
N SER A 184 -31.93 17.60 -2.23
CA SER A 184 -30.61 17.86 -1.63
C SER A 184 -29.53 18.04 -2.69
N TYR A 185 -29.58 17.28 -3.78
CA TYR A 185 -28.57 17.33 -4.84
C TYR A 185 -28.74 18.53 -5.79
N PHE A 186 -29.98 18.96 -6.04
CA PHE A 186 -30.32 20.05 -6.95
C PHE A 186 -30.56 21.39 -6.26
N MET A 187 -30.16 21.50 -4.99
CA MET A 187 -30.09 22.79 -4.35
C MET A 187 -29.08 23.68 -5.09
N GLN A 188 -29.51 24.91 -5.38
CA GLN A 188 -28.67 25.92 -5.98
C GLN A 188 -28.47 27.08 -5.01
N ASP A 189 -27.22 27.48 -4.86
CA ASP A 189 -26.82 28.60 -4.02
C ASP A 189 -26.35 29.74 -4.92
N ALA A 190 -26.90 30.93 -4.70
CA ALA A 190 -26.35 32.16 -5.25
C ALA A 190 -25.16 32.58 -4.39
N LEU A 191 -23.95 32.49 -4.93
CA LEU A 191 -22.72 32.74 -4.17
C LEU A 191 -22.13 34.10 -4.49
N SER A 192 -21.67 34.80 -3.47
CA SER A 192 -20.61 35.79 -3.62
C SER A 192 -19.29 35.17 -3.21
N ILE A 193 -18.22 35.39 -3.99
CA ILE A 193 -16.89 34.86 -3.69
C ILE A 193 -15.82 35.95 -3.64
N ALA A 194 -14.79 35.76 -2.81
CA ALA A 194 -13.62 36.63 -2.78
C ALA A 194 -12.35 35.80 -2.68
N LYS A 195 -11.37 36.08 -3.54
CA LYS A 195 -10.06 35.43 -3.48
C LYS A 195 -9.20 36.07 -2.39
N ILE A 196 -8.53 35.24 -1.60
CA ILE A 196 -7.41 35.63 -0.77
C ILE A 196 -6.15 34.92 -1.26
N ASP A 197 -5.15 35.72 -1.61
CA ASP A 197 -3.79 35.25 -1.86
C ASP A 197 -2.94 35.36 -0.58
N TYR A 198 -1.97 34.46 -0.46
CA TYR A 198 -0.97 34.45 0.59
C TYR A 198 0.43 34.24 -0.01
N ASP A 199 1.36 35.14 0.33
CA ASP A 199 2.76 35.05 -0.09
C ASP A 199 3.60 34.38 1.00
N LYS A 200 4.16 33.21 0.66
CA LYS A 200 5.02 32.42 1.56
C LYS A 200 6.31 33.13 1.94
N LYS A 201 6.76 34.12 1.14
CA LYS A 201 8.01 34.85 1.40
C LYS A 201 8.04 35.59 2.74
N ASN A 202 6.87 35.88 3.31
CA ASN A 202 6.75 36.61 4.59
C ASN A 202 6.77 35.69 5.82
N ILE A 203 6.83 34.36 5.64
CA ILE A 203 6.86 33.41 6.75
C ILE A 203 8.23 33.46 7.42
N LYS A 204 8.23 33.75 8.73
CA LYS A 204 9.42 33.61 9.56
C LYS A 204 9.67 32.13 9.85
N ILE A 205 10.89 31.67 9.60
CA ILE A 205 11.29 30.30 9.88
C ILE A 205 11.54 30.18 11.39
N ASN A 206 10.78 29.33 12.06
CA ASN A 206 11.05 28.92 13.43
C ASN A 206 11.79 27.58 13.39
N GLU A 207 13.06 27.56 13.78
CA GLU A 207 13.90 26.35 13.75
C GLU A 207 13.37 25.26 14.68
N GLU A 208 12.72 25.61 15.79
CA GLU A 208 12.15 24.61 16.72
C GLU A 208 10.98 23.86 16.08
N ASP A 209 10.08 24.59 15.42
CA ASP A 209 8.93 24.01 14.72
C ASP A 209 9.39 23.21 13.48
N LEU A 210 10.38 23.71 12.74
CA LEU A 210 10.96 23.00 11.60
C LEU A 210 11.61 21.68 12.03
N LYS A 211 12.32 21.68 13.16
CA LYS A 211 12.92 20.46 13.74
C LYS A 211 11.87 19.49 14.24
N LYS A 212 10.77 19.98 14.80
CA LYS A 212 9.63 19.15 15.20
C LYS A 212 9.02 18.45 13.98
N LEU A 213 8.78 19.19 12.90
CA LEU A 213 8.26 18.65 11.64
C LEU A 213 9.18 17.56 11.06
N TRP A 214 10.50 17.83 11.02
CA TRP A 214 11.48 16.82 10.62
C TRP A 214 11.39 15.55 11.48
N ASN A 215 11.21 15.67 12.79
CA ASN A 215 11.15 14.51 13.68
C ASN A 215 9.90 13.65 13.44
N GLU A 216 8.77 14.28 13.10
CA GLU A 216 7.53 13.60 12.71
C GLU A 216 7.67 12.86 11.36
N HIS A 217 8.46 13.41 10.45
CA HIS A 217 8.70 12.88 9.09
C HIS A 217 10.08 12.25 8.88
N LYS A 218 10.81 11.91 9.95
CA LYS A 218 12.23 11.51 9.86
C LYS A 218 12.48 10.29 8.96
N GLU A 219 11.48 9.43 8.81
CA GLU A 219 11.57 8.21 7.99
C GLU A 219 11.52 8.50 6.49
N ASP A 220 11.01 9.67 6.11
CA ASP A 220 10.94 10.14 4.73
C ASP A 220 12.31 10.67 4.26
N TYR A 221 13.18 11.06 5.20
CA TYR A 221 14.48 11.67 4.94
C TYR A 221 15.62 10.72 5.25
N LYS A 222 15.98 9.87 4.29
CA LYS A 222 17.05 8.87 4.43
C LYS A 222 18.27 9.21 3.58
N THR A 223 19.46 8.89 4.11
CA THR A 223 20.69 8.88 3.33
C THR A 223 20.64 7.77 2.28
N LYS A 224 21.41 7.93 1.21
CA LYS A 224 21.68 6.82 0.30
C LYS A 224 22.76 5.93 0.89
N LYS A 225 22.70 4.63 0.60
CA LYS A 225 23.80 3.72 0.91
C LYS A 225 25.01 4.08 0.05
N ILE A 226 26.17 4.24 0.68
CA ILE A 226 27.42 4.60 0.02
C ILE A 226 28.45 3.50 0.25
N TYR A 227 29.19 3.16 -0.81
CA TYR A 227 30.38 2.33 -0.76
C TYR A 227 31.60 3.23 -0.95
N GLU A 228 32.46 3.27 0.06
CA GLU A 228 33.81 3.79 -0.08
C GLU A 228 34.66 2.69 -0.70
N ILE A 229 35.18 2.92 -1.91
CA ILE A 229 35.90 1.90 -2.68
C ILE A 229 37.26 2.39 -3.14
N SER A 230 38.21 1.46 -3.25
CA SER A 230 39.46 1.64 -3.99
C SER A 230 39.41 0.83 -5.28
N THR A 231 39.90 1.39 -6.38
CA THR A 231 39.75 0.80 -7.71
C THR A 231 41.09 0.69 -8.43
N TYR A 232 41.23 -0.36 -9.22
CA TYR A 232 42.30 -0.53 -10.19
C TYR A 232 41.66 -0.88 -11.52
N PHE A 233 41.88 -0.05 -12.55
CA PHE A 233 41.38 -0.29 -13.88
C PHE A 233 42.50 -0.81 -14.79
N LEU A 234 42.21 -1.90 -15.49
CA LEU A 234 43.03 -2.49 -16.53
C LEU A 234 42.31 -2.30 -17.87
N PRO A 235 42.71 -1.32 -18.69
CA PRO A 235 42.18 -1.19 -20.03
C PRO A 235 42.68 -2.33 -20.93
N VAL A 236 41.89 -2.69 -21.95
CA VAL A 236 42.41 -3.52 -23.04
C VAL A 236 43.48 -2.76 -23.81
N SER A 237 44.43 -3.50 -24.39
CA SER A 237 45.46 -2.92 -25.27
C SER A 237 44.81 -2.34 -26.53
N ASN A 238 45.35 -1.21 -27.01
CA ASN A 238 44.96 -0.61 -28.30
C ASN A 238 45.71 -1.22 -29.49
N GLU A 239 46.48 -2.30 -29.27
CA GLU A 239 47.15 -3.02 -30.34
C GLU A 239 46.16 -3.62 -31.33
N LYS A 240 46.51 -3.56 -32.62
CA LYS A 240 45.67 -4.07 -33.69
C LYS A 240 45.69 -5.60 -33.66
N ILE A 241 44.54 -6.20 -33.36
CA ILE A 241 44.36 -7.66 -33.36
C ILE A 241 44.23 -8.15 -34.81
N ASP A 242 44.82 -9.30 -35.12
CA ASP A 242 44.71 -9.93 -36.44
C ASP A 242 43.26 -10.40 -36.69
N ASP A 243 42.71 -10.02 -37.84
CA ASP A 243 41.36 -10.37 -38.27
C ASP A 243 41.16 -11.89 -38.33
N LYS A 244 42.22 -12.67 -38.63
CA LYS A 244 42.16 -14.13 -38.65
C LYS A 244 41.92 -14.72 -37.25
N GLU A 245 42.49 -14.12 -36.22
CA GLU A 245 42.27 -14.57 -34.83
C GLU A 245 40.87 -14.24 -34.35
N LEU A 246 40.36 -13.04 -34.70
CA LEU A 246 38.99 -12.64 -34.39
C LEU A 246 37.96 -13.53 -35.07
N GLU A 247 38.19 -13.88 -36.35
CA GLU A 247 37.32 -14.79 -37.09
C GLU A 247 37.35 -16.20 -36.48
N LYS A 248 38.52 -16.68 -36.04
CA LYS A 248 38.64 -17.95 -35.32
C LYS A 248 37.90 -17.94 -33.99
N PHE A 249 38.02 -16.86 -33.22
CA PHE A 249 37.30 -16.69 -31.94
C PHE A 249 35.78 -16.62 -32.13
N TYR A 250 35.31 -15.91 -33.15
CA TYR A 250 33.89 -15.83 -33.52
C TYR A 250 33.33 -17.20 -33.93
N ASN A 251 34.10 -18.00 -34.68
CA ASN A 251 33.67 -19.32 -35.17
C ASN A 251 33.76 -20.46 -34.14
N GLN A 252 34.15 -20.18 -32.89
CA GLN A 252 34.01 -21.15 -31.81
C GLN A 252 32.53 -21.31 -31.44
N ASP A 253 32.07 -22.56 -31.30
CA ASP A 253 30.64 -22.90 -31.09
C ASP A 253 30.00 -22.14 -29.92
N GLU A 254 30.76 -21.89 -28.84
CA GLU A 254 30.29 -21.16 -27.66
C GLU A 254 30.16 -19.65 -27.86
N ASN A 255 30.83 -19.07 -28.85
CA ASN A 255 30.86 -17.62 -29.06
C ASN A 255 29.89 -17.17 -30.14
N LYS A 256 29.71 -17.97 -31.20
CA LYS A 256 28.87 -17.60 -32.35
C LYS A 256 27.44 -17.22 -31.98
N LEU A 257 26.88 -17.88 -30.95
CA LEU A 257 25.52 -17.62 -30.46
C LEU A 257 25.38 -16.34 -29.62
N LYS A 258 26.49 -15.67 -29.24
CA LYS A 258 26.49 -14.46 -28.43
C LYS A 258 26.19 -13.20 -29.24
N TYR A 259 26.57 -13.18 -30.52
CA TYR A 259 26.46 -12.01 -31.40
C TYR A 259 25.17 -12.10 -32.22
N LYS A 260 24.11 -11.47 -31.74
CA LYS A 260 22.78 -11.48 -32.35
C LYS A 260 22.26 -10.06 -32.58
N ASP A 261 21.49 -9.89 -33.65
CA ASP A 261 20.79 -8.64 -33.93
C ASP A 261 19.54 -8.47 -33.04
N PHE A 262 18.84 -7.33 -33.20
CA PHE A 262 17.60 -7.02 -32.46
C PHE A 262 16.46 -8.03 -32.71
N ALA A 263 16.51 -8.81 -33.78
CA ALA A 263 15.56 -9.87 -34.08
C ALA A 263 15.98 -11.24 -33.53
N GLY A 264 17.13 -11.32 -32.84
CA GLY A 264 17.68 -12.55 -32.28
C GLY A 264 18.41 -13.44 -33.28
N LYS A 265 18.65 -12.96 -34.52
CA LYS A 265 19.40 -13.69 -35.55
C LYS A 265 20.90 -13.49 -35.34
N VAL A 266 21.67 -14.57 -35.48
CA VAL A 266 23.14 -14.51 -35.38
C VAL A 266 23.71 -13.65 -36.51
N MET A 267 24.50 -12.64 -36.14
CA MET A 267 25.17 -11.72 -37.05
C MET A 267 26.36 -12.39 -37.72
N ASP A 268 26.69 -12.04 -38.97
CA ASP A 268 27.94 -12.47 -39.61
C ASP A 268 29.18 -11.78 -38.97
N PHE A 269 30.37 -12.32 -39.22
CA PHE A 269 31.61 -11.83 -38.62
C PHE A 269 31.89 -10.34 -38.93
N GLN A 270 31.63 -9.87 -40.14
CA GLN A 270 31.91 -8.47 -40.50
C GLN A 270 30.99 -7.52 -39.73
N SER A 271 29.71 -7.89 -39.61
CA SER A 271 28.72 -7.15 -38.83
C SER A 271 29.04 -7.16 -37.33
N ALA A 272 29.54 -8.29 -36.81
CA ALA A 272 29.86 -8.46 -35.38
C ALA A 272 31.29 -8.02 -35.00
N LYS A 273 32.13 -7.62 -35.97
CA LYS A 273 33.59 -7.47 -35.79
C LYS A 273 33.99 -6.62 -34.58
N ASN A 274 33.28 -5.52 -34.33
CA ASN A 274 33.57 -4.62 -33.21
C ASN A 274 33.30 -5.25 -31.84
N GLU A 275 32.18 -5.97 -31.70
CA GLU A 275 31.83 -6.70 -30.47
C GLU A 275 32.77 -7.88 -30.24
N VAL A 276 33.07 -8.63 -31.31
CA VAL A 276 34.03 -9.74 -31.31
C VAL A 276 35.42 -9.28 -30.87
N ALA A 277 35.89 -8.15 -31.41
CA ALA A 277 37.17 -7.57 -31.04
C ALA A 277 37.23 -7.20 -29.56
N LYS A 278 36.15 -6.61 -29.02
CA LYS A 278 36.04 -6.25 -27.61
C LYS A 278 36.06 -7.49 -26.70
N ASP A 279 35.25 -8.49 -27.03
CA ASP A 279 35.15 -9.73 -26.25
C ASP A 279 36.46 -10.53 -26.28
N TYR A 280 37.13 -10.60 -27.44
CA TYR A 280 38.43 -11.23 -27.57
C TYR A 280 39.50 -10.51 -26.74
N ALA A 281 39.53 -9.18 -26.80
CA ALA A 281 40.47 -8.38 -26.01
C ALA A 281 40.24 -8.56 -24.50
N LEU A 282 38.99 -8.59 -24.05
CA LEU A 282 38.63 -8.90 -22.66
C LEU A 282 38.98 -10.36 -22.28
N MET A 283 38.86 -11.32 -23.20
CA MET A 283 39.28 -12.69 -22.95
C MET A 283 40.80 -12.77 -22.69
N GLN A 284 41.61 -12.13 -23.54
CA GLN A 284 43.06 -12.11 -23.40
C GLN A 284 43.50 -11.42 -22.10
N LEU A 285 42.86 -10.30 -21.76
CA LEU A 285 43.17 -9.54 -20.55
C LEU A 285 42.79 -10.27 -19.25
N LYS A 286 41.87 -11.24 -19.31
CA LYS A 286 41.33 -11.94 -18.13
C LYS A 286 42.40 -12.55 -17.23
N ASN A 287 43.41 -13.19 -17.81
CA ASN A 287 44.49 -13.81 -17.03
C ASN A 287 45.38 -12.77 -16.34
N VAL A 288 45.69 -11.68 -17.04
CA VAL A 288 46.44 -10.55 -16.49
C VAL A 288 45.66 -9.90 -15.34
N ALA A 289 44.36 -9.70 -15.53
CA ALA A 289 43.48 -9.15 -14.49
C ALA A 289 43.40 -10.06 -13.26
N ASN A 290 43.34 -11.39 -13.45
CA ASN A 290 43.37 -12.34 -12.34
C ASN A 290 44.71 -12.34 -11.59
N ALA A 291 45.84 -12.23 -12.30
CA ALA A 291 47.15 -12.10 -11.66
C ALA A 291 47.22 -10.80 -10.85
N LYS A 292 46.80 -9.68 -11.45
CA LYS A 292 46.77 -8.36 -10.79
C LYS A 292 45.86 -8.34 -9.57
N PHE A 293 44.72 -9.01 -9.63
CA PHE A 293 43.84 -9.20 -8.48
C PHE A 293 44.54 -9.89 -7.31
N LEU A 294 45.35 -10.93 -7.56
CA LEU A 294 46.11 -11.60 -6.51
C LEU A 294 47.18 -10.69 -5.91
N ASP A 295 47.86 -9.88 -6.73
CA ASP A 295 48.87 -8.94 -6.26
C ASP A 295 48.25 -7.85 -5.37
N LEU A 296 47.14 -7.23 -5.82
CA LEU A 296 46.40 -6.24 -5.04
C LEU A 296 45.83 -6.83 -3.74
N LYS A 297 45.27 -8.05 -3.79
CA LYS A 297 44.72 -8.72 -2.61
C LYS A 297 45.78 -9.05 -1.57
N ASN A 298 46.99 -9.41 -2.00
CA ASN A 298 48.09 -9.75 -1.11
C ASN A 298 48.96 -8.54 -0.73
N GLY A 299 48.57 -7.31 -1.12
CA GLY A 299 49.30 -6.08 -0.81
C GLY A 299 50.65 -5.96 -1.51
N LYS A 300 50.86 -6.70 -2.62
CA LYS A 300 52.07 -6.58 -3.46
C LYS A 300 52.01 -5.38 -4.41
N ASP A 301 50.82 -4.79 -4.57
CA ASP A 301 50.58 -3.63 -5.40
C ASP A 301 49.46 -2.76 -4.79
N ASN A 302 49.30 -1.54 -5.31
CA ASN A 302 48.38 -0.53 -4.80
C ASN A 302 47.22 -0.25 -5.77
N PHE A 303 46.07 0.12 -5.21
CA PHE A 303 44.93 0.62 -5.98
C PHE A 303 45.25 2.01 -6.55
N GLN A 304 44.60 2.36 -7.66
CA GLN A 304 44.86 3.59 -8.41
C GLN A 304 44.02 4.77 -7.91
N LYS A 305 42.78 4.53 -7.48
CA LYS A 305 41.82 5.59 -7.17
C LYS A 305 40.85 5.18 -6.07
N ASP A 306 40.67 6.07 -5.09
CA ASP A 306 39.63 5.99 -4.09
C ASP A 306 38.44 6.88 -4.48
N GLN A 307 37.22 6.40 -4.22
CA GLN A 307 36.00 7.14 -4.51
C GLN A 307 34.80 6.57 -3.75
N ASN A 308 33.76 7.40 -3.62
CA ASN A 308 32.49 7.02 -3.05
C ASN A 308 31.49 6.78 -4.17
N ILE A 309 30.78 5.65 -4.11
CA ILE A 309 29.73 5.30 -5.05
C ILE A 309 28.45 4.91 -4.30
N SER A 310 27.32 5.11 -4.93
CA SER A 310 26.00 4.72 -4.44
C SER A 310 25.52 3.43 -5.10
N GLU A 311 24.43 2.86 -4.59
CA GLU A 311 23.75 1.73 -5.25
C GLU A 311 23.21 2.07 -6.64
N SER A 312 23.09 3.36 -6.98
CA SER A 312 22.64 3.82 -8.31
C SER A 312 23.78 3.84 -9.35
N ASP A 313 25.03 3.65 -8.94
CA ASP A 313 26.19 3.67 -9.84
C ASP A 313 26.40 2.31 -10.52
N VAL A 314 25.49 1.98 -11.44
CA VAL A 314 25.39 0.69 -12.14
C VAL A 314 26.64 0.29 -12.95
N TYR A 315 27.57 1.21 -13.15
CA TYR A 315 28.85 0.92 -13.79
C TYR A 315 29.77 0.06 -12.91
N TYR A 316 29.56 0.04 -11.60
CA TYR A 316 30.35 -0.77 -10.66
C TYR A 316 29.64 -2.09 -10.34
N PRO A 317 30.36 -3.12 -9.86
CA PRO A 317 29.78 -4.41 -9.51
C PRO A 317 29.02 -4.34 -8.16
N ILE A 318 27.91 -3.58 -8.10
CA ILE A 318 27.12 -3.33 -6.90
C ILE A 318 26.65 -4.63 -6.24
N ASP A 319 26.21 -5.62 -7.01
CA ASP A 319 25.78 -6.93 -6.50
C ASP A 319 26.87 -7.69 -5.74
N LEU A 320 28.12 -7.52 -6.16
CA LEU A 320 29.27 -8.11 -5.49
C LEU A 320 29.63 -7.31 -4.23
N LEU A 321 29.60 -5.98 -4.32
CA LEU A 321 29.85 -5.09 -3.17
C LEU A 321 28.82 -5.31 -2.05
N ASN A 322 27.57 -5.59 -2.41
CA ASN A 322 26.49 -5.90 -1.46
C ASN A 322 26.75 -7.14 -0.60
N LYS A 323 27.54 -8.09 -1.10
CA LYS A 323 27.85 -9.36 -0.42
C LYS A 323 29.25 -9.35 0.21
N ALA A 324 30.02 -8.30 -0.02
CA ALA A 324 31.40 -8.18 0.42
C ALA A 324 31.50 -7.63 1.84
N LYS A 325 32.61 -7.96 2.52
CA LYS A 325 32.97 -7.39 3.82
C LYS A 325 33.97 -6.23 3.63
N ASN A 326 34.04 -5.33 4.61
CA ASN A 326 35.04 -4.27 4.60
C ASN A 326 36.45 -4.87 4.51
N GLY A 327 37.24 -4.35 3.58
CA GLY A 327 38.56 -4.84 3.20
C GLY A 327 38.59 -5.85 2.07
N ASP A 328 37.45 -6.44 1.67
CA ASP A 328 37.41 -7.44 0.60
C ASP A 328 37.81 -6.83 -0.74
N VAL A 329 38.72 -7.51 -1.44
CA VAL A 329 39.03 -7.25 -2.84
C VAL A 329 38.17 -8.18 -3.69
N LEU A 330 37.36 -7.59 -4.57
CA LEU A 330 36.50 -8.29 -5.50
C LEU A 330 37.30 -8.84 -6.68
N ARG A 331 36.84 -9.95 -7.24
CA ARG A 331 37.41 -10.48 -8.49
C ARG A 331 37.22 -9.47 -9.62
N PRO A 332 38.11 -9.49 -10.64
CA PRO A 332 37.99 -8.58 -11.78
C PRO A 332 36.61 -8.69 -12.44
N ALA A 333 35.96 -7.54 -12.64
CA ALA A 333 34.68 -7.44 -13.31
C ALA A 333 34.84 -6.61 -14.60
N PRO A 334 34.13 -6.92 -15.70
CA PRO A 334 34.13 -6.08 -16.88
C PRO A 334 33.70 -4.65 -16.54
N TYR A 335 34.45 -3.66 -17.02
CA TYR A 335 34.19 -2.24 -16.79
C TYR A 335 34.70 -1.42 -17.97
N ASN A 336 33.85 -0.57 -18.55
CA ASN A 336 34.17 0.15 -19.79
C ASN A 336 34.74 -0.78 -20.87
N ASN A 337 35.99 -0.56 -21.28
CA ASN A 337 36.72 -1.37 -22.25
C ASN A 337 37.90 -2.11 -21.57
N GLY A 338 37.62 -2.81 -20.46
CA GLY A 338 38.65 -3.46 -19.66
C GLY A 338 38.07 -4.20 -18.45
N TYR A 339 38.93 -4.46 -17.47
CA TYR A 339 38.52 -4.97 -16.16
C TYR A 339 38.76 -3.95 -15.07
N ILE A 340 37.84 -3.88 -14.12
CA ILE A 340 38.03 -3.19 -12.86
C ILE A 340 38.19 -4.20 -11.73
N ILE A 341 39.12 -3.91 -10.83
CA ILE A 341 39.28 -4.60 -9.57
C ILE A 341 38.93 -3.59 -8.48
N VAL A 342 37.99 -3.95 -7.61
CA VAL A 342 37.44 -3.07 -6.60
C VAL A 342 37.72 -3.65 -5.23
N LYS A 343 38.23 -2.84 -4.32
CA LYS A 343 38.27 -3.13 -2.90
C LYS A 343 37.17 -2.33 -2.22
N LEU A 344 36.37 -3.01 -1.41
CA LEU A 344 35.42 -2.36 -0.53
C LEU A 344 36.17 -1.87 0.71
N ASN A 345 36.28 -0.57 0.92
CA ASN A 345 36.92 -0.02 2.12
C ASN A 345 35.91 0.03 3.27
N LYS A 346 34.74 0.61 3.01
CA LYS A 346 33.68 0.79 3.99
C LYS A 346 32.31 0.90 3.31
N VAL A 347 31.28 0.43 4.00
CA VAL A 347 29.87 0.69 3.66
C VAL A 347 29.30 1.69 4.65
N ASP A 348 28.78 2.81 4.16
CA ASP A 348 27.91 3.69 4.94
C ASP A 348 26.46 3.27 4.70
N PRO A 349 25.77 2.72 5.72
CA PRO A 349 24.42 2.22 5.56
C PRO A 349 23.40 3.34 5.40
N ILE A 350 22.22 2.97 4.92
CA ILE A 350 21.04 3.84 4.95
C ILE A 350 20.75 4.17 6.41
N ARG A 351 20.64 5.46 6.71
CA ARG A 351 20.20 5.97 8.00
C ARG A 351 19.29 7.17 7.78
N ASN A 352 18.55 7.55 8.80
CA ASN A 352 17.82 8.82 8.76
C ASN A 352 18.85 9.96 8.72
N LYS A 353 18.58 10.96 7.89
CA LYS A 353 19.34 12.21 7.84
C LYS A 353 19.18 12.94 9.17
N THR A 354 20.22 13.62 9.65
CA THR A 354 20.05 14.54 10.79
C THR A 354 19.20 15.74 10.38
N PHE A 355 18.74 16.53 11.35
CA PHE A 355 18.00 17.74 11.06
C PHE A 355 18.78 18.68 10.12
N GLU A 356 20.07 18.84 10.37
CA GLU A 356 20.98 19.70 9.60
C GLU A 356 21.14 19.21 8.16
N GLU A 357 21.18 17.90 7.94
CA GLU A 357 21.24 17.29 6.60
C GLU A 357 19.92 17.39 5.84
N ALA A 358 18.79 17.33 6.55
CA ALA A 358 17.45 17.35 5.96
C ALA A 358 16.79 18.74 5.92
N ARG A 359 17.38 19.76 6.56
CA ARG A 359 16.74 21.06 6.78
C ARG A 359 16.17 21.68 5.50
N GLU A 360 16.95 21.70 4.42
CA GLU A 360 16.54 22.26 3.13
C GLU A 360 15.47 21.39 2.42
N GLU A 361 15.40 20.10 2.71
CA GLU A 361 14.38 19.19 2.19
C GLU A 361 13.06 19.31 2.96
N VAL A 362 13.12 19.63 4.25
CA VAL A 362 11.94 19.82 5.13
C VAL A 362 11.36 21.23 4.97
N LEU A 363 12.19 22.22 4.68
CA LEU A 363 11.79 23.63 4.62
C LEU A 363 10.59 23.91 3.70
N PRO A 364 10.48 23.37 2.47
CA PRO A 364 9.31 23.60 1.62
C PRO A 364 8.00 23.09 2.24
N MET A 365 8.04 21.95 2.94
CA MET A 365 6.87 21.40 3.64
C MET A 365 6.45 22.31 4.79
N TYR A 366 7.41 22.72 5.63
CA TYR A 366 7.17 23.68 6.71
C TYR A 366 6.56 24.99 6.19
N LEU A 367 7.13 25.56 5.13
CA LEU A 367 6.61 26.79 4.54
C LEU A 367 5.19 26.59 4.00
N SER A 368 4.87 25.44 3.43
CA SER A 368 3.52 25.09 2.96
C SER A 368 2.51 25.02 4.12
N GLU A 369 2.86 24.32 5.21
CA GLU A 369 1.99 24.18 6.38
C GLU A 369 1.74 25.52 7.09
N GLN A 370 2.81 26.30 7.30
CA GLN A 370 2.69 27.62 7.90
C GLN A 370 1.91 28.58 7.00
N ALA A 371 2.12 28.52 5.68
CA ALA A 371 1.35 29.33 4.73
C ALA A 371 -0.14 29.01 4.82
N ARG A 372 -0.48 27.72 4.83
CA ARG A 372 -1.87 27.25 4.94
C ARG A 372 -2.49 27.71 6.26
N LYS A 373 -1.82 27.54 7.41
CA LYS A 373 -2.32 28.01 8.71
C LYS A 373 -2.58 29.52 8.72
N ASN A 374 -1.62 30.31 8.25
CA ASN A 374 -1.74 31.76 8.21
C ASN A 374 -2.82 32.22 7.21
N LEU A 375 -2.97 31.51 6.08
CA LEU A 375 -4.01 31.75 5.10
C LEU A 375 -5.40 31.44 5.68
N GLU A 376 -5.56 30.35 6.42
CA GLU A 376 -6.81 30.02 7.13
C GLU A 376 -7.17 31.10 8.16
N GLU A 377 -6.21 31.57 8.96
CA GLU A 377 -6.43 32.68 9.91
C GLU A 377 -6.81 33.97 9.17
N LYS A 378 -6.11 34.30 8.08
CA LYS A 378 -6.42 35.46 7.24
C LYS A 378 -7.81 35.35 6.64
N ALA A 379 -8.23 34.17 6.18
CA ALA A 379 -9.55 33.93 5.63
C ALA A 379 -10.65 34.10 6.69
N LYS A 380 -10.48 33.51 7.88
CA LYS A 380 -11.39 33.69 9.03
C LYS A 380 -11.57 35.17 9.38
N ASN A 381 -10.48 35.93 9.49
CA ASN A 381 -10.54 37.35 9.81
C ASN A 381 -11.20 38.18 8.70
N SER A 382 -10.97 37.81 7.44
CA SER A 382 -11.52 38.52 6.28
C SER A 382 -13.02 38.27 6.08
N LEU A 383 -13.58 37.20 6.65
CA LEU A 383 -15.02 36.93 6.62
C LEU A 383 -15.84 37.99 7.37
N VAL A 384 -15.28 38.62 8.41
CA VAL A 384 -16.00 39.62 9.24
C VAL A 384 -16.46 40.81 8.40
N ASN A 385 -15.64 41.24 7.45
CA ASN A 385 -15.91 42.36 6.54
C ASN A 385 -15.97 41.89 5.08
N PHE A 386 -16.59 40.74 4.85
CA PHE A 386 -16.64 40.10 3.53
C PHE A 386 -17.18 41.03 2.44
N LYS A 387 -16.42 41.17 1.36
CA LYS A 387 -16.81 41.81 0.10
C LYS A 387 -16.33 40.92 -1.04
N GLY A 388 -17.26 40.35 -1.78
CA GLY A 388 -16.97 39.45 -2.88
C GLY A 388 -17.87 39.70 -4.08
N ASP A 389 -17.46 39.15 -5.21
CA ASP A 389 -18.19 39.25 -6.48
C ASP A 389 -19.30 38.21 -6.52
N ASP A 390 -20.51 38.61 -6.94
CA ASP A 390 -21.64 37.70 -7.14
C ASP A 390 -21.42 36.86 -8.42
N ILE A 391 -21.37 35.54 -8.25
CA ILE A 391 -21.21 34.58 -9.35
C ILE A 391 -22.54 33.92 -9.75
N GLY A 392 -23.66 34.36 -9.17
CA GLY A 392 -24.97 33.83 -9.43
C GLY A 392 -25.19 32.45 -8.84
N PHE A 393 -26.26 31.79 -9.30
CA PHE A 393 -26.64 30.45 -8.85
C PHE A 393 -25.69 29.39 -9.40
N VAL A 394 -25.19 28.55 -8.50
CA VAL A 394 -24.42 27.34 -8.79
C VAL A 394 -25.03 26.15 -8.06
N SER A 395 -24.77 24.94 -8.56
CA SER A 395 -25.08 23.65 -7.92
C SER A 395 -23.82 22.79 -7.87
N ARG A 396 -23.89 21.64 -7.20
CA ARG A 396 -22.77 20.67 -7.07
C ARG A 396 -22.12 20.29 -8.41
N ASP A 397 -22.90 20.29 -9.48
CA ASP A 397 -22.51 19.93 -10.85
C ASP A 397 -22.30 21.12 -11.80
N SER A 398 -22.29 22.36 -11.28
CA SER A 398 -22.04 23.53 -12.12
C SER A 398 -20.61 23.55 -12.65
N SER A 399 -20.48 23.79 -13.96
CA SER A 399 -19.21 24.09 -14.60
C SER A 399 -18.84 25.57 -14.41
N ARG A 400 -17.54 25.87 -14.41
CA ARG A 400 -17.07 27.25 -14.32
C ARG A 400 -17.45 28.04 -15.58
N GLU A 401 -18.06 29.19 -15.38
CA GLU A 401 -18.27 30.18 -16.44
C GLU A 401 -17.16 31.25 -16.37
N SER A 402 -16.28 31.29 -17.37
CA SER A 402 -15.10 32.18 -17.37
C SER A 402 -15.42 33.68 -17.27
N VAL A 403 -16.61 34.08 -17.72
CA VAL A 403 -17.12 35.45 -17.63
C VAL A 403 -17.44 35.85 -16.18
N LYS A 404 -17.90 34.90 -15.36
CA LYS A 404 -18.25 35.12 -13.95
C LYS A 404 -17.06 34.85 -13.03
N VAL A 405 -16.27 33.82 -13.35
CA VAL A 405 -15.11 33.39 -12.56
C VAL A 405 -13.91 33.20 -13.48
N SER A 406 -13.01 34.19 -13.47
CA SER A 406 -11.78 34.12 -14.28
C SER A 406 -10.81 33.05 -13.77
N ASP A 407 -9.95 32.54 -14.67
CA ASP A 407 -8.89 31.56 -14.33
C ASP A 407 -7.86 32.08 -13.32
N LYS A 408 -7.82 33.41 -13.10
CA LYS A 408 -6.97 34.02 -12.06
C LYS A 408 -7.56 33.86 -10.65
N ILE A 409 -8.85 33.54 -10.55
CA ILE A 409 -9.56 33.26 -9.31
C ILE A 409 -9.57 31.74 -9.08
N LEU A 410 -10.23 31.01 -9.98
CA LEU A 410 -10.32 29.55 -9.96
C LEU A 410 -10.26 29.04 -11.41
N ASN A 411 -9.40 28.05 -11.66
CA ASN A 411 -9.51 27.24 -12.88
C ASN A 411 -10.65 26.21 -12.74
N ASP A 412 -10.93 25.43 -13.79
CA ASP A 412 -12.06 24.48 -13.81
C ASP A 412 -12.00 23.43 -12.69
N SER A 413 -10.81 22.85 -12.46
CA SER A 413 -10.61 21.85 -11.41
C SER A 413 -10.75 22.44 -10.01
N GLU A 414 -10.18 23.62 -9.79
CA GLU A 414 -10.29 24.34 -8.52
C GLU A 414 -11.72 24.79 -8.24
N PHE A 415 -12.48 25.18 -9.28
CA PHE A 415 -13.89 25.54 -9.17
C PHE A 415 -14.76 24.33 -8.77
N ALA A 416 -14.55 23.17 -9.40
CA ALA A 416 -15.23 21.94 -9.00
C ALA A 416 -14.90 21.55 -7.54
N TYR A 417 -13.63 21.62 -7.15
CA TYR A 417 -13.21 21.38 -5.76
C TYR A 417 -13.85 22.38 -4.78
N PHE A 418 -13.89 23.66 -5.16
CA PHE A 418 -14.55 24.71 -4.38
C PHE A 418 -16.03 24.39 -4.15
N LEU A 419 -16.78 24.08 -5.21
CA LEU A 419 -18.21 23.75 -5.10
C LEU A 419 -18.45 22.50 -4.25
N MET A 420 -17.63 21.45 -4.42
CA MET A 420 -17.72 20.25 -3.58
C MET A 420 -17.61 20.59 -2.09
N ASN A 421 -16.68 21.47 -1.72
CA ASN A 421 -16.51 21.90 -0.33
C ASN A 421 -17.68 22.78 0.15
N VAL A 422 -18.15 23.73 -0.66
CA VAL A 422 -19.29 24.61 -0.31
C VAL A 422 -20.57 23.81 -0.05
N PHE A 423 -20.88 22.83 -0.88
CA PHE A 423 -22.11 22.03 -0.75
C PHE A 423 -22.02 20.88 0.26
N ASN A 424 -20.87 20.67 0.90
CA ASN A 424 -20.65 19.67 1.96
C ASN A 424 -20.70 20.29 3.37
N THR A 425 -21.03 21.58 3.48
CA THR A 425 -21.11 22.31 4.74
C THR A 425 -22.48 22.99 4.87
N ASP A 426 -22.92 23.19 6.10
CA ASP A 426 -24.15 23.91 6.47
C ASP A 426 -23.90 25.42 6.75
N GLN A 427 -22.67 25.89 6.50
CA GLN A 427 -22.27 27.27 6.78
C GLN A 427 -22.69 28.25 5.68
N ASN A 428 -23.51 29.24 6.06
CA ASN A 428 -23.94 30.34 5.18
C ASN A 428 -22.79 31.21 4.65
N SER A 429 -21.69 31.32 5.39
CA SER A 429 -20.47 32.02 4.97
C SER A 429 -19.28 31.27 5.51
N SER A 430 -18.31 30.97 4.65
CA SER A 430 -17.06 30.32 5.06
C SER A 430 -15.96 30.54 4.01
N TYR A 431 -14.91 29.74 4.07
CA TYR A 431 -13.85 29.75 3.08
C TYR A 431 -13.44 28.33 2.71
N VAL A 432 -12.88 28.17 1.51
CA VAL A 432 -12.25 26.95 1.04
C VAL A 432 -10.80 27.24 0.73
N VAL A 433 -9.90 26.50 1.37
CA VAL A 433 -8.46 26.54 1.04
C VAL A 433 -8.25 25.71 -0.22
N ILE A 434 -7.82 26.36 -1.30
CA ILE A 434 -7.58 25.69 -2.59
C ILE A 434 -6.19 25.06 -2.59
N ASN A 435 -5.20 25.78 -2.04
CA ASN A 435 -3.84 25.33 -1.85
C ASN A 435 -3.18 26.21 -0.77
N ASP A 436 -1.86 26.07 -0.59
CA ASP A 436 -1.10 26.80 0.43
C ASP A 436 -0.85 28.29 0.13
N ASN A 437 -1.32 28.82 -1.00
CA ASN A 437 -1.20 30.24 -1.36
C ASN A 437 -2.53 30.93 -1.69
N LYS A 438 -3.64 30.18 -1.72
CA LYS A 438 -4.94 30.67 -2.19
C LYS A 438 -6.09 30.03 -1.45
N ALA A 439 -6.98 30.90 -0.95
CA ALA A 439 -8.29 30.50 -0.43
C ALA A 439 -9.39 31.34 -1.08
N ILE A 440 -10.58 30.76 -1.19
CA ILE A 440 -11.78 31.44 -1.67
C ILE A 440 -12.76 31.55 -0.52
N LEU A 441 -13.08 32.78 -0.15
CA LEU A 441 -14.16 33.07 0.77
C LEU A 441 -15.46 33.04 -0.02
N TYR A 442 -16.51 32.61 0.63
CA TYR A 442 -17.84 32.61 0.02
C TYR A 442 -18.91 33.02 1.03
N LYS A 443 -19.99 33.55 0.48
CA LYS A 443 -21.25 33.80 1.18
C LYS A 443 -22.40 33.33 0.31
N ILE A 444 -23.28 32.53 0.90
CA ILE A 444 -24.55 32.13 0.30
C ILE A 444 -25.52 33.30 0.47
N ASN A 445 -25.89 33.92 -0.64
CA ASN A 445 -26.78 35.08 -0.67
C ASN A 445 -28.25 34.67 -0.71
N LYS A 446 -28.54 33.63 -1.49
CA LYS A 446 -29.88 33.07 -1.73
C LYS A 446 -29.73 31.59 -2.02
N GLN A 447 -30.76 30.84 -1.70
CA GLN A 447 -30.85 29.42 -2.03
C GLN A 447 -32.17 29.18 -2.77
N LYS A 448 -32.14 28.33 -3.79
CA LYS A 448 -33.35 27.86 -4.48
C LYS A 448 -33.20 26.39 -4.84
N LEU A 449 -34.33 25.71 -4.89
CA LEU A 449 -34.39 24.36 -5.40
C LEU A 449 -34.69 24.39 -6.91
N ASP A 450 -33.83 23.76 -7.72
CA ASP A 450 -34.03 23.63 -9.17
C ASP A 450 -34.36 22.17 -9.56
N MET A 451 -35.65 21.82 -9.45
CA MET A 451 -36.18 20.52 -9.85
C MET A 451 -36.64 20.53 -11.31
N ASN A 452 -35.82 21.03 -12.23
CA ASN A 452 -36.11 20.89 -13.66
C ASN A 452 -36.27 19.40 -14.02
N SER A 453 -37.35 19.04 -14.73
CA SER A 453 -37.65 17.68 -15.15
C SER A 453 -36.51 17.05 -15.92
N ASP A 454 -35.85 17.80 -16.81
CA ASP A 454 -34.79 17.27 -17.66
C ASP A 454 -33.55 16.90 -16.84
N LYS A 455 -33.22 17.74 -15.86
CA LYS A 455 -32.12 17.48 -14.92
C LYS A 455 -32.45 16.30 -14.02
N PHE A 456 -33.67 16.22 -13.50
CA PHE A 456 -34.10 15.09 -12.68
C PHE A 456 -34.00 13.76 -13.43
N GLU A 457 -34.49 13.69 -14.67
CA GLU A 457 -34.41 12.48 -15.49
C GLU A 457 -32.95 12.10 -15.81
N GLN A 458 -32.06 13.07 -16.04
CA GLN A 458 -30.64 12.80 -16.27
C GLN A 458 -29.97 12.08 -15.07
N TYR A 459 -30.33 12.43 -13.84
CA TYR A 459 -29.72 11.85 -12.63
C TYR A 459 -30.54 10.73 -12.00
N LYS A 460 -31.73 10.42 -12.54
CA LYS A 460 -32.70 9.50 -11.94
C LYS A 460 -32.10 8.14 -11.57
N THR A 461 -31.45 7.47 -12.52
CA THR A 461 -30.85 6.13 -12.28
C THR A 461 -29.80 6.15 -11.16
N MET A 462 -28.96 7.19 -11.12
CA MET A 462 -27.95 7.33 -10.06
C MET A 462 -28.62 7.57 -8.70
N LEU A 463 -29.62 8.45 -8.65
CA LEU A 463 -30.36 8.76 -7.43
C LEU A 463 -31.15 7.54 -6.93
N GLU A 464 -31.75 6.75 -7.82
CA GLU A 464 -32.45 5.51 -7.49
C GLU A 464 -31.50 4.48 -6.86
N TYR A 465 -30.33 4.26 -7.48
CA TYR A 465 -29.32 3.36 -6.95
C TYR A 465 -28.79 3.83 -5.58
N ASN A 466 -28.49 5.13 -5.44
CA ASN A 466 -28.04 5.70 -4.17
C ASN A 466 -29.10 5.57 -3.07
N LEU A 467 -30.36 5.84 -3.39
CA LEU A 467 -31.47 5.73 -2.46
C LEU A 467 -31.69 4.27 -2.02
N GLN A 468 -31.66 3.32 -2.96
CA GLN A 468 -31.76 1.89 -2.65
C GLN A 468 -30.65 1.44 -1.71
N ASN A 469 -29.39 1.82 -1.99
CA ASN A 469 -28.27 1.49 -1.13
C ASN A 469 -28.38 2.14 0.25
N LEU A 470 -28.80 3.40 0.32
CA LEU A 470 -28.99 4.10 1.59
C LEU A 470 -30.04 3.40 2.45
N LYS A 471 -31.20 3.06 1.87
CA LYS A 471 -32.26 2.32 2.56
C LYS A 471 -31.79 0.94 3.01
N ALA A 472 -31.10 0.21 2.14
CA ALA A 472 -30.59 -1.12 2.44
C ALA A 472 -29.57 -1.09 3.59
N ASN A 473 -28.64 -0.13 3.57
CA ASN A 473 -27.63 0.03 4.61
C ASN A 473 -28.25 0.39 5.96
N GLU A 474 -29.18 1.36 5.98
CA GLU A 474 -29.84 1.79 7.22
C GLU A 474 -30.61 0.63 7.87
N LEU A 475 -31.45 -0.07 7.09
CA LEU A 475 -32.24 -1.20 7.59
C LEU A 475 -31.37 -2.38 8.03
N LYS A 476 -30.30 -2.67 7.28
CA LYS A 476 -29.36 -3.72 7.65
C LYS A 476 -28.66 -3.36 8.97
N GLN A 477 -28.25 -2.10 9.15
CA GLN A 477 -27.59 -1.64 10.35
C GLN A 477 -28.52 -1.71 11.57
N GLU A 478 -29.75 -1.18 11.45
CA GLU A 478 -30.75 -1.26 12.52
C GLU A 478 -31.06 -2.72 12.89
N LEU A 479 -31.25 -3.59 11.89
CA LEU A 479 -31.46 -5.02 12.15
C LEU A 479 -30.27 -5.61 12.90
N VAL A 480 -29.05 -5.41 12.41
CA VAL A 480 -27.82 -5.90 13.05
C VAL A 480 -27.74 -5.44 14.51
N ASP A 481 -28.08 -4.19 14.81
CA ASP A 481 -28.02 -3.64 16.16
C ASP A 481 -29.09 -4.24 17.09
N GLU A 482 -30.26 -4.61 16.57
CA GLU A 482 -31.24 -5.42 17.32
C GLU A 482 -30.76 -6.86 17.49
N LEU A 483 -30.19 -7.48 16.46
CA LEU A 483 -29.70 -8.86 16.52
C LEU A 483 -28.55 -9.03 17.53
N LYS A 484 -27.70 -8.00 17.71
CA LYS A 484 -26.66 -7.97 18.76
C LYS A 484 -27.24 -8.11 20.18
N LYS A 485 -28.51 -7.71 20.39
CA LYS A 485 -29.20 -7.83 21.69
C LYS A 485 -29.82 -9.23 21.89
N ILE A 486 -30.09 -9.93 20.79
CA ILE A 486 -30.76 -11.24 20.77
C ILE A 486 -29.74 -12.38 20.83
N TYR A 487 -28.70 -12.32 20.00
CA TYR A 487 -27.72 -13.40 19.89
C TYR A 487 -26.50 -13.14 20.76
N PRO A 488 -26.10 -14.11 21.61
CA PRO A 488 -24.90 -13.97 22.43
C PRO A 488 -23.65 -13.94 21.55
N ILE A 489 -22.83 -12.90 21.71
CA ILE A 489 -21.54 -12.73 21.04
C ILE A 489 -20.42 -13.01 22.04
N LYS A 490 -19.54 -13.96 21.73
CA LYS A 490 -18.34 -14.29 22.51
C LYS A 490 -17.12 -14.16 21.63
N ILE A 491 -16.28 -13.17 21.90
CA ILE A 491 -15.02 -12.96 21.18
C ILE A 491 -13.89 -13.59 22.01
N TYR A 492 -13.16 -14.52 21.41
CA TYR A 492 -12.00 -15.18 22.02
C TYR A 492 -10.68 -14.59 21.54
N TYR A 493 -10.71 -13.95 20.37
CA TYR A 493 -9.58 -13.22 19.82
C TYR A 493 -9.27 -11.98 20.66
N LYS A 494 -8.16 -12.02 21.38
CA LYS A 494 -7.54 -10.83 21.96
C LYS A 494 -6.55 -10.33 20.92
N GLY A 495 -6.85 -9.21 20.27
CA GLY A 495 -5.86 -8.53 19.45
C GLY A 495 -4.61 -8.31 20.31
N ASN A 496 -3.44 -8.68 19.78
CA ASN A 496 -2.18 -8.25 20.39
C ASN A 496 -2.02 -6.73 20.25
#